data_AF-A0A378LWC6-F1
#
_entry.id   AF-A0A378LWC6-F1
#
_cell.length_a   1.000
_cell.length_b   1.000
_cell.length_c   1.000
_cell.angle_alpha   90.00
_cell.angle_beta   90.00
_cell.angle_gamma   90.00
#
_symmetry.space_group_name_H-M   'P 1'
#
loop_
_entity.id
_entity.type
_entity.pdbx_description
1 polymer ?
#
loop_
_entity_poly.entity_id
_entity_poly.type
_entity_poly.pdbx_seq_one_letter_code
_entity_poly.pdbx_strand_id
1 'polypeptide(L)'
;MTKCTAPVRGHSSAAAASTCPVCRYRTSYRYGGYNSPSYSSPDSSRANYSSSGGRSSSSRPRWSRAGSSLSYTSAQVQSLTPIRQTVETRAAEQPDLRDVFLCHAWDDRHGPAKELHDLLVEAGVKVWFSEKDLGLGVPMMRAIDKGLANSRIGLVLVTPALLARLPKESVADKELSVLLAGNQLVPIVHNTTYEALRNVSPLLASRTGLDTTEDSMAVVAAKISELVGL
;
A
#
# COMPACT_ATOMS: atom_id res chain seq x y z
N MET A 1 -1.29 -51.93 -39.45
CA MET A 1 -1.31 -50.45 -39.33
C MET A 1 -2.10 -50.08 -38.08
N THR A 2 -1.54 -49.29 -37.17
CA THR A 2 -2.25 -48.78 -35.99
C THR A 2 -3.20 -47.63 -36.38
N LYS A 3 -4.44 -47.65 -35.86
CA LYS A 3 -5.43 -46.58 -36.06
C LYS A 3 -5.64 -45.83 -34.73
N CYS A 4 -5.97 -44.53 -34.82
CA CYS A 4 -6.40 -43.78 -33.64
C CYS A 4 -7.81 -44.21 -33.22
N THR A 5 -8.04 -44.35 -31.92
CA THR A 5 -9.32 -44.76 -31.31
C THR A 5 -10.07 -43.59 -30.65
N ALA A 6 -9.62 -42.35 -30.87
CA ALA A 6 -10.32 -41.17 -30.36
C ALA A 6 -11.68 -40.97 -31.05
N PRO A 7 -12.68 -40.41 -30.35
CA PRO A 7 -13.89 -39.87 -30.98
C PRO A 7 -13.57 -38.82 -32.07
N VAL A 8 -14.52 -38.54 -32.94
CA VAL A 8 -14.38 -37.54 -34.03
C VAL A 8 -13.99 -36.14 -33.53
N ARG A 9 -14.25 -35.83 -32.25
CA ARG A 9 -13.88 -34.57 -31.59
C ARG A 9 -12.49 -34.58 -30.92
N GLY A 10 -11.70 -35.65 -31.10
CA GLY A 10 -10.39 -35.82 -30.47
C GLY A 10 -10.45 -36.47 -29.07
N HIS A 11 -9.29 -36.56 -28.41
CA HIS A 11 -9.19 -37.09 -27.05
C HIS A 11 -9.75 -36.10 -26.01
N SER A 12 -10.53 -36.61 -25.07
CA SER A 12 -11.15 -35.82 -23.99
C SER A 12 -10.19 -35.38 -22.88
N SER A 13 -8.95 -35.89 -22.85
CA SER A 13 -7.92 -35.47 -21.90
C SER A 13 -6.51 -35.61 -22.49
N ALA A 14 -5.55 -34.84 -21.96
CA ALA A 14 -4.15 -34.91 -22.38
C ALA A 14 -3.54 -36.32 -22.12
N ALA A 15 -3.88 -36.96 -21.00
CA ALA A 15 -3.43 -38.31 -20.67
C ALA A 15 -3.95 -39.38 -21.65
N ALA A 16 -5.18 -39.23 -22.15
CA ALA A 16 -5.70 -40.11 -23.20
C ALA A 16 -4.96 -39.90 -24.53
N ALA A 17 -4.52 -38.67 -24.83
CA ALA A 17 -3.75 -38.36 -26.04
C ALA A 17 -2.29 -38.87 -25.97
N SER A 18 -1.60 -38.71 -24.84
CA SER A 18 -0.22 -39.19 -24.65
C SER A 18 -0.10 -40.72 -24.65
N THR A 19 -1.18 -41.41 -24.27
CA THR A 19 -1.26 -42.88 -24.30
C THR A 19 -1.55 -43.42 -25.71
N CYS A 20 -2.06 -42.59 -26.64
CA CYS A 20 -2.37 -43.03 -28.00
C CYS A 20 -1.08 -43.16 -28.85
N PRO A 21 -0.74 -44.35 -29.39
CA PRO A 21 0.49 -44.53 -30.18
C PRO A 21 0.52 -43.74 -31.49
N VAL A 22 -0.63 -43.25 -31.98
CA VAL A 22 -0.74 -42.44 -33.20
C VAL A 22 -0.69 -40.93 -32.90
N CYS A 23 -1.28 -40.49 -31.80
CA CYS A 23 -1.43 -39.05 -31.50
C CYS A 23 -0.37 -38.49 -30.55
N ARG A 24 0.30 -39.31 -29.73
CA ARG A 24 1.30 -38.87 -28.74
C ARG A 24 2.52 -38.12 -29.30
N TYR A 25 2.75 -38.19 -30.61
CA TYR A 25 3.84 -37.52 -31.31
C TYR A 25 3.41 -36.29 -32.14
N ARG A 26 2.13 -35.88 -32.09
CA ARG A 26 1.57 -34.76 -32.89
C ARG A 26 1.29 -33.48 -32.08
N THR A 27 2.05 -33.24 -31.01
CA THR A 27 1.95 -32.05 -30.15
C THR A 27 2.69 -30.83 -30.73
N SER A 28 2.24 -30.32 -31.87
CA SER A 28 2.58 -28.97 -32.38
C SER A 28 1.67 -28.59 -33.57
N TYR A 29 1.74 -27.31 -33.99
CA TYR A 29 1.01 -26.71 -35.13
C TYR A 29 -0.51 -26.56 -34.97
N ARG A 30 -0.90 -25.48 -34.28
CA ARG A 30 -2.22 -24.83 -34.43
C ARG A 30 -2.07 -23.72 -35.48
N TYR A 31 -2.79 -23.82 -36.61
CA TYR A 31 -2.84 -22.80 -37.67
C TYR A 31 -4.32 -22.43 -37.96
N GLY A 32 -4.59 -21.22 -38.49
CA GLY A 32 -5.89 -20.54 -38.35
C GLY A 32 -6.69 -20.21 -39.62
N GLY A 33 -7.68 -19.30 -39.46
CA GLY A 33 -8.72 -18.91 -40.42
C GLY A 33 -9.98 -19.79 -40.32
N TYR A 34 -11.23 -19.34 -40.53
CA TYR A 34 -11.86 -18.01 -40.72
C TYR A 34 -13.30 -18.10 -40.13
N ASN A 35 -14.16 -17.08 -39.98
CA ASN A 35 -14.15 -15.64 -40.33
C ASN A 35 -14.69 -14.84 -39.09
N SER A 36 -15.41 -13.71 -39.05
CA SER A 36 -16.10 -12.75 -39.96
C SER A 36 -16.10 -11.33 -39.32
N PRO A 37 -16.41 -10.24 -40.05
CA PRO A 37 -16.12 -8.87 -39.59
C PRO A 37 -17.30 -8.08 -38.98
N SER A 38 -17.01 -7.22 -38.00
CA SER A 38 -17.79 -5.99 -37.72
C SER A 38 -16.99 -4.94 -36.93
N TYR A 39 -17.23 -3.67 -37.27
CA TYR A 39 -16.92 -2.40 -36.58
C TYR A 39 -15.66 -2.27 -35.69
N SER A 40 -14.71 -1.43 -36.10
CA SER A 40 -13.59 -0.97 -35.27
C SER A 40 -13.98 0.24 -34.41
N SER A 41 -13.67 0.17 -33.11
CA SER A 41 -13.54 1.32 -32.20
C SER A 41 -12.24 1.19 -31.40
N PRO A 42 -11.62 2.28 -30.92
CA PRO A 42 -10.23 2.24 -30.44
C PRO A 42 -10.01 1.44 -29.15
N ASP A 43 -8.75 1.04 -28.94
CA ASP A 43 -8.33 0.34 -27.72
C ASP A 43 -8.65 1.18 -26.46
N SER A 44 -9.21 0.50 -25.47
CA SER A 44 -9.26 0.96 -24.09
C SER A 44 -8.86 -0.23 -23.23
N SER A 45 -7.64 -0.18 -22.71
CA SER A 45 -6.96 -1.32 -22.11
C SER A 45 -7.63 -1.71 -20.78
N ARG A 46 -8.70 -2.52 -20.87
CA ARG A 46 -9.50 -2.97 -19.72
C ARG A 46 -8.64 -3.82 -18.80
N ALA A 47 -8.15 -3.19 -17.72
CA ALA A 47 -7.55 -3.89 -16.59
C ALA A 47 -8.51 -5.00 -16.15
N ASN A 48 -8.04 -6.24 -16.15
CA ASN A 48 -8.88 -7.41 -15.96
C ASN A 48 -9.24 -7.53 -14.47
N TYR A 49 -10.32 -6.85 -14.04
CA TYR A 49 -10.79 -6.86 -12.66
C TYR A 49 -11.31 -8.25 -12.31
N SER A 50 -10.39 -9.11 -11.86
CA SER A 50 -10.70 -10.42 -11.30
C SER A 50 -11.43 -10.22 -9.97
N SER A 51 -12.77 -10.12 -10.05
CA SER A 51 -13.67 -10.08 -8.91
C SER A 51 -13.68 -11.43 -8.19
N SER A 52 -12.57 -11.72 -7.52
CA SER A 52 -12.47 -12.80 -6.55
C SER A 52 -13.27 -12.36 -5.32
N GLY A 53 -14.41 -13.00 -5.08
CA GLY A 53 -15.20 -12.87 -3.86
C GLY A 53 -14.45 -13.46 -2.67
N GLY A 54 -13.33 -12.85 -2.30
CA GLY A 54 -12.44 -13.30 -1.24
C GLY A 54 -13.10 -13.15 0.12
N ARG A 55 -13.35 -14.27 0.79
CA ARG A 55 -13.58 -14.30 2.24
C ARG A 55 -12.41 -13.57 2.90
N SER A 56 -12.68 -12.73 3.91
CA SER A 56 -11.66 -11.90 4.58
C SER A 56 -10.67 -12.77 5.36
N SER A 57 -9.68 -13.30 4.64
CA SER A 57 -8.54 -14.01 5.19
C SER A 57 -7.57 -12.94 5.69
N SER A 58 -7.44 -12.83 7.01
CA SER A 58 -6.45 -11.95 7.66
C SER A 58 -5.05 -12.45 7.31
N SER A 59 -4.49 -11.94 6.22
CA SER A 59 -3.12 -12.21 5.81
C SER A 59 -2.18 -11.70 6.90
N ARG A 60 -1.57 -12.60 7.66
CA ARG A 60 -0.68 -12.26 8.76
C ARG A 60 0.67 -11.79 8.18
N PRO A 61 1.08 -10.51 8.37
CA PRO A 61 2.29 -10.00 7.73
C PRO A 61 3.56 -10.49 8.44
N ARG A 62 4.68 -10.53 7.70
CA ARG A 62 5.99 -11.03 8.19
C ARG A 62 6.60 -10.27 9.37
N TRP A 63 6.09 -9.07 9.68
CA TRP A 63 6.53 -8.26 10.81
C TRP A 63 5.61 -8.38 12.04
N SER A 64 4.42 -8.98 11.89
CA SER A 64 3.54 -9.22 13.06
C SER A 64 4.12 -10.29 13.97
N ARG A 65 4.14 -10.03 15.28
CA ARG A 65 4.75 -10.94 16.26
C ARG A 65 3.94 -12.23 16.37
N ALA A 66 4.56 -13.34 16.76
CA ALA A 66 3.88 -14.65 16.83
C ALA A 66 2.61 -14.65 17.71
N GLY A 67 2.59 -13.85 18.79
CA GLY A 67 1.42 -13.66 19.68
C GLY A 67 0.49 -12.50 19.31
N SER A 68 0.70 -11.80 18.20
CA SER A 68 -0.10 -10.62 17.81
C SER A 68 -1.57 -10.96 17.55
N SER A 69 -2.46 -10.15 18.12
CA SER A 69 -3.92 -10.18 17.91
C SER A 69 -4.38 -9.25 16.78
N LEU A 70 -3.48 -8.48 16.16
CA LEU A 70 -3.82 -7.52 15.12
C LEU A 70 -4.17 -8.23 13.81
N SER A 71 -5.34 -7.86 13.25
CA SER A 71 -5.77 -8.26 11.91
C SER A 71 -5.26 -7.27 10.86
N TYR A 72 -4.88 -7.78 9.69
CA TYR A 72 -4.44 -6.98 8.56
C TYR A 72 -5.18 -7.43 7.30
N THR A 73 -5.68 -6.47 6.51
CA THR A 73 -6.26 -6.78 5.20
C THR A 73 -5.15 -7.11 4.19
N SER A 74 -5.48 -7.84 3.13
CA SER A 74 -4.52 -8.14 2.06
C SER A 74 -3.97 -6.89 1.39
N ALA A 75 -4.78 -5.82 1.29
CA ALA A 75 -4.36 -4.51 0.81
C ALA A 75 -3.38 -3.82 1.78
N GLN A 76 -3.68 -3.82 3.09
CA GLN A 76 -2.77 -3.29 4.12
C GLN A 76 -1.42 -4.04 4.11
N VAL A 77 -1.40 -5.38 3.98
CA VAL A 77 -0.13 -6.13 3.89
C VAL A 77 0.65 -5.77 2.63
N GLN A 78 -0.01 -5.64 1.48
CA GLN A 78 0.65 -5.29 0.22
C GLN A 78 1.26 -3.88 0.26
N SER A 79 0.57 -2.88 0.84
CA SER A 79 1.10 -1.52 0.92
C SER A 79 2.16 -1.33 1.99
N LEU A 80 2.03 -2.00 3.15
CA LEU A 80 2.99 -1.89 4.26
C LEU A 80 4.26 -2.74 4.06
N THR A 81 4.26 -3.74 3.17
CA THR A 81 5.46 -4.55 2.85
C THR A 81 6.67 -3.73 2.36
N PRO A 82 6.56 -2.85 1.35
CA PRO A 82 7.68 -2.00 0.94
C PRO A 82 8.11 -1.02 2.03
N ILE A 83 7.17 -0.48 2.82
CA ILE A 83 7.48 0.40 3.96
C ILE A 83 8.32 -0.37 5.00
N ARG A 84 7.95 -1.63 5.31
CA ARG A 84 8.72 -2.52 6.20
C ARG A 84 10.14 -2.76 5.67
N GLN A 85 10.30 -3.03 4.37
CA GLN A 85 11.62 -3.19 3.77
C GLN A 85 12.47 -1.92 3.95
N THR A 86 11.89 -0.74 3.76
CA THR A 86 12.58 0.53 3.97
C THR A 86 12.95 0.78 5.44
N VAL A 87 12.11 0.37 6.41
CA VAL A 87 12.48 0.36 7.84
C VAL A 87 13.69 -0.54 8.08
N GLU A 88 13.65 -1.78 7.61
CA GLU A 88 14.72 -2.77 7.82
C GLU A 88 16.05 -2.29 7.22
N THR A 89 16.04 -1.76 6.00
CA THR A 89 17.22 -1.16 5.36
C THR A 89 17.74 0.04 6.14
N ARG A 90 16.89 1.04 6.44
CA ARG A 90 17.34 2.27 7.12
C ARG A 90 17.82 2.02 8.55
N ALA A 91 17.28 1.02 9.24
CA ALA A 91 17.77 0.65 10.58
C ALA A 91 19.15 -0.03 10.56
N ALA A 92 19.48 -0.77 9.49
CA ALA A 92 20.80 -1.33 9.28
C ALA A 92 21.84 -0.29 8.82
N GLU A 93 21.42 0.68 7.99
CA GLU A 93 22.28 1.75 7.49
C GLU A 93 22.50 2.88 8.51
N GLN A 94 21.48 3.23 9.29
CA GLN A 94 21.45 4.39 10.18
C GLN A 94 20.71 4.04 11.50
N PRO A 95 21.40 3.34 12.44
CA PRO A 95 20.76 2.80 13.64
C PRO A 95 20.19 3.90 14.57
N ASP A 96 20.81 5.07 14.59
CA ASP A 96 20.49 6.21 15.47
C ASP A 96 19.21 6.97 15.10
N LEU A 97 18.63 6.73 13.91
CA LEU A 97 17.36 7.33 13.50
C LEU A 97 16.23 6.98 14.49
N ARG A 98 15.30 7.92 14.67
CA ARG A 98 14.00 7.63 15.31
C ARG A 98 13.18 6.70 14.40
N ASP A 99 12.17 6.04 14.94
CA ASP A 99 11.42 5.03 14.20
C ASP A 99 10.45 5.67 13.20
N VAL A 100 9.71 6.69 13.66
CA VAL A 100 8.74 7.44 12.85
C VAL A 100 8.92 8.94 13.02
N PHE A 101 8.51 9.73 12.04
CA PHE A 101 8.11 11.12 12.28
C PHE A 101 6.60 11.26 12.09
N LEU A 102 5.97 12.17 12.81
CA LEU A 102 4.53 12.44 12.71
C LEU A 102 4.29 13.86 12.20
N CYS A 103 3.82 13.96 10.96
CA CYS A 103 3.30 15.19 10.36
C CYS A 103 1.78 15.25 10.54
N HIS A 104 1.29 16.43 10.90
CA HIS A 104 -0.12 16.72 11.20
C HIS A 104 -0.38 18.22 10.93
N ALA A 105 -1.65 18.65 10.86
CA ALA A 105 -1.94 20.08 10.82
C ALA A 105 -1.63 20.73 12.17
N TRP A 106 -1.20 21.99 12.16
CA TRP A 106 -0.97 22.76 13.39
C TRP A 106 -2.21 22.82 14.30
N ASP A 107 -3.41 22.71 13.75
CA ASP A 107 -4.65 22.83 14.50
C ASP A 107 -5.01 21.50 15.23
N ASP A 108 -4.50 20.36 14.75
CA ASP A 108 -4.66 19.03 15.36
C ASP A 108 -3.76 18.79 16.58
N ARG A 109 -2.77 19.68 16.80
CA ARG A 109 -1.61 19.48 17.68
C ARG A 109 -1.95 19.13 19.15
N HIS A 110 -3.10 19.58 19.65
CA HIS A 110 -3.58 19.29 21.02
C HIS A 110 -4.74 18.28 21.05
N GLY A 111 -5.15 17.76 19.89
CA GLY A 111 -6.17 16.73 19.73
C GLY A 111 -5.56 15.47 19.10
N PRO A 112 -6.01 15.05 17.90
CA PRO A 112 -5.68 13.73 17.36
C PRO A 112 -4.19 13.51 17.05
N ALA A 113 -3.42 14.59 16.80
CA ALA A 113 -1.97 14.47 16.64
C ALA A 113 -1.25 14.11 17.96
N LYS A 114 -1.74 14.65 19.09
CA LYS A 114 -1.23 14.31 20.41
C LYS A 114 -1.69 12.91 20.84
N GLU A 115 -2.95 12.56 20.63
CA GLU A 115 -3.47 11.23 20.93
C GLU A 115 -2.64 10.14 20.24
N LEU A 116 -2.40 10.28 18.93
CA LEU A 116 -1.56 9.35 18.18
C LEU A 116 -0.09 9.36 18.64
N HIS A 117 0.49 10.53 18.96
CA HIS A 117 1.84 10.63 19.51
C HIS A 117 1.98 9.86 20.82
N ASP A 118 1.08 10.11 21.78
CA ASP A 118 1.16 9.55 23.13
C ASP A 118 0.96 8.01 23.07
N LEU A 119 0.02 7.52 22.24
CA LEU A 119 -0.18 6.09 21.98
C LEU A 119 1.03 5.42 21.30
N LEU A 120 1.71 6.09 20.38
CA LEU A 120 2.92 5.57 19.74
C LEU A 120 4.08 5.46 20.74
N VAL A 121 4.25 6.45 21.61
CA VAL A 121 5.27 6.45 22.67
C VAL A 121 4.97 5.37 23.72
N GLU A 122 3.71 5.18 24.11
CA GLU A 122 3.28 4.07 24.98
C GLU A 122 3.55 2.70 24.32
N ALA A 123 3.33 2.58 23.01
CA ALA A 123 3.67 1.41 22.21
C ALA A 123 5.19 1.25 21.92
N GLY A 124 6.05 2.05 22.58
CA GLY A 124 7.51 1.94 22.55
C GLY A 124 8.19 2.53 21.32
N VAL A 125 7.47 3.27 20.47
CA VAL A 125 7.98 3.83 19.21
C VAL A 125 8.74 5.14 19.47
N LYS A 126 9.96 5.29 18.92
CA LYS A 126 10.66 6.58 18.94
C LYS A 126 10.02 7.53 17.92
N VAL A 127 9.21 8.47 18.40
CA VAL A 127 8.54 9.47 17.54
C VAL A 127 9.40 10.75 17.38
N TRP A 128 9.44 11.29 16.18
CA TRP A 128 9.81 12.69 15.91
C TRP A 128 8.52 13.51 15.72
N PHE A 129 8.31 14.53 16.56
CA PHE A 129 7.03 15.23 16.67
C PHE A 129 7.18 16.73 16.46
N SER A 130 6.39 17.25 15.52
CA SER A 130 6.55 18.58 14.94
C SER A 130 6.61 19.71 15.99
N GLU A 131 5.80 19.66 17.05
CA GLU A 131 5.72 20.71 18.08
C GLU A 131 7.07 21.07 18.75
N LYS A 132 8.03 20.14 18.81
CA LYS A 132 9.34 20.37 19.44
C LYS A 132 10.44 20.82 18.47
N ASP A 133 10.34 20.42 17.21
CA ASP A 133 11.44 20.45 16.25
C ASP A 133 11.15 21.39 15.03
N LEU A 134 9.92 21.91 14.90
CA LEU A 134 9.46 22.78 13.80
C LEU A 134 8.66 24.00 14.30
N GLY A 135 9.13 25.19 13.99
CA GLY A 135 8.44 26.44 14.33
C GLY A 135 7.21 26.74 13.46
N LEU A 136 6.34 27.61 13.98
CA LEU A 136 5.22 28.20 13.24
C LEU A 136 5.68 28.77 11.89
N GLY A 137 4.98 28.40 10.82
CA GLY A 137 5.22 28.92 9.47
C GLY A 137 6.33 28.22 8.67
N VAL A 138 6.94 27.15 9.17
CA VAL A 138 7.78 26.28 8.32
C VAL A 138 6.90 25.55 7.30
N PRO A 139 7.18 25.60 5.98
CA PRO A 139 6.41 24.87 4.98
C PRO A 139 6.45 23.35 5.20
N MET A 140 5.32 22.65 5.01
CA MET A 140 5.20 21.20 5.25
C MET A 140 6.26 20.37 4.50
N MET A 141 6.69 20.80 3.31
CA MET A 141 7.79 20.17 2.58
C MET A 141 9.09 20.11 3.41
N ARG A 142 9.53 21.26 3.95
CA ARG A 142 10.71 21.32 4.84
C ARG A 142 10.50 20.62 6.18
N ALA A 143 9.26 20.45 6.62
CA ALA A 143 8.92 19.63 7.79
C ALA A 143 9.11 18.14 7.49
N ILE A 144 8.63 17.65 6.34
CA ILE A 144 8.79 16.26 5.91
C ILE A 144 10.27 15.96 5.60
N ASP A 145 11.00 16.85 4.92
CA ASP A 145 12.44 16.69 4.64
C ASP A 145 13.22 16.43 5.94
N LYS A 146 12.99 17.27 6.97
CA LYS A 146 13.61 17.12 8.29
C LYS A 146 13.17 15.85 9.00
N GLY A 147 11.88 15.50 8.92
CA GLY A 147 11.35 14.25 9.48
C GLY A 147 12.01 13.02 8.86
N LEU A 148 12.06 12.93 7.53
CA LEU A 148 12.69 11.83 6.77
C LEU A 148 14.20 11.73 6.95
N ALA A 149 14.87 12.84 7.32
CA ALA A 149 16.29 12.86 7.66
C ALA A 149 16.59 12.42 9.10
N ASN A 150 15.60 12.43 10.01
CA ASN A 150 15.78 12.08 11.43
C ASN A 150 15.02 10.82 11.86
N SER A 151 14.12 10.30 11.00
CA SER A 151 13.33 9.10 11.24
C SER A 151 13.36 8.12 10.07
N ARG A 152 13.23 6.82 10.37
CA ARG A 152 13.25 5.74 9.37
C ARG A 152 12.09 5.86 8.37
N ILE A 153 10.87 6.10 8.87
CA ILE A 153 9.68 6.37 8.07
C ILE A 153 8.89 7.59 8.61
N GLY A 154 7.84 7.98 7.88
CA GLY A 154 6.96 9.09 8.18
C GLY A 154 5.48 8.71 8.20
N LEU A 155 4.75 9.35 9.10
CA LEU A 155 3.31 9.25 9.25
C LEU A 155 2.71 10.62 8.90
N VAL A 156 1.69 10.64 8.05
CA VAL A 156 0.95 11.85 7.69
C VAL A 156 -0.48 11.70 8.21
N LEU A 157 -0.80 12.37 9.32
CA LEU A 157 -2.14 12.38 9.90
C LEU A 157 -3.05 13.29 9.06
N VAL A 158 -3.87 12.67 8.22
CA VAL A 158 -4.80 13.32 7.30
C VAL A 158 -6.12 13.59 8.00
N THR A 159 -6.29 14.83 8.45
CA THR A 159 -7.50 15.37 9.07
C THR A 159 -8.19 16.37 8.15
N PRO A 160 -9.45 16.78 8.43
CA PRO A 160 -10.06 17.94 7.78
C PRO A 160 -9.22 19.23 7.89
N ALA A 161 -8.47 19.41 8.98
CA ALA A 161 -7.56 20.56 9.14
C ALA A 161 -6.35 20.48 8.20
N LEU A 162 -5.80 19.28 7.96
CA LEU A 162 -4.74 19.07 6.96
C LEU A 162 -5.26 19.36 5.54
N LEU A 163 -6.43 18.81 5.19
CA LEU A 163 -7.06 19.00 3.88
C LEU A 163 -7.38 20.48 3.60
N ALA A 164 -7.76 21.25 4.63
CA ALA A 164 -8.00 22.69 4.53
C ALA A 164 -6.71 23.55 4.46
N ARG A 165 -5.52 22.95 4.64
CA ARG A 165 -4.21 23.61 4.57
C ARG A 165 -3.41 23.25 3.31
N LEU A 166 -3.43 21.98 2.89
CA LEU A 166 -2.65 21.49 1.73
C LEU A 166 -2.73 22.39 0.47
N PRO A 167 -3.91 22.89 0.02
CA PRO A 167 -3.99 23.79 -1.13
C PRO A 167 -3.32 25.17 -0.94
N LYS A 168 -3.20 25.62 0.32
CA LYS A 168 -2.66 26.95 0.69
C LYS A 168 -1.14 26.95 0.83
N GLU A 169 -0.55 25.78 1.09
CA GLU A 169 0.90 25.62 1.29
C GLU A 169 1.68 25.48 -0.02
N SER A 170 0.99 25.53 -1.18
CA SER A 170 1.57 25.52 -2.53
C SER A 170 2.51 24.33 -2.80
N VAL A 171 2.25 23.19 -2.14
CA VAL A 171 3.00 21.95 -2.33
C VAL A 171 2.87 21.49 -3.77
N ALA A 172 3.96 21.55 -4.54
CA ALA A 172 3.96 21.15 -5.93
C ALA A 172 3.97 19.62 -6.05
N ASP A 173 3.10 19.07 -6.92
CA ASP A 173 2.99 17.63 -7.18
C ASP A 173 4.34 16.94 -7.46
N LYS A 174 5.28 17.65 -8.09
CA LYS A 174 6.63 17.15 -8.37
C LYS A 174 7.43 16.88 -7.09
N GLU A 175 7.37 17.78 -6.11
CA GLU A 175 8.15 17.66 -4.87
C GLU A 175 7.53 16.57 -3.98
N LEU A 176 6.20 16.56 -3.88
CA LEU A 176 5.44 15.53 -3.16
C LEU A 176 5.66 14.14 -3.78
N SER A 177 5.77 14.05 -5.11
CA SER A 177 6.13 12.81 -5.82
C SER A 177 7.52 12.30 -5.46
N VAL A 178 8.52 13.17 -5.28
CA VAL A 178 9.89 12.78 -4.88
C VAL A 178 9.89 12.18 -3.48
N LEU A 179 9.17 12.79 -2.52
CA LEU A 179 9.05 12.26 -1.15
C LEU A 179 8.29 10.93 -1.09
N LEU A 180 7.24 10.78 -1.92
CA LEU A 180 6.46 9.54 -2.02
C LEU A 180 7.20 8.42 -2.77
N ALA A 181 8.17 8.74 -3.63
CA ALA A 181 8.96 7.74 -4.37
C ALA A 181 9.76 6.81 -3.45
N GLY A 182 10.21 7.31 -2.29
CA GLY A 182 11.01 6.53 -1.33
C GLY A 182 10.25 5.44 -0.56
N ASN A 183 8.92 5.32 -0.73
CA ASN A 183 8.04 4.45 0.08
C ASN A 183 8.13 4.69 1.60
N GLN A 184 8.54 5.88 2.02
CA GLN A 184 8.77 6.23 3.43
C GLN A 184 7.56 6.88 4.11
N LEU A 185 6.52 7.27 3.37
CA LEU A 185 5.36 7.98 3.90
C LEU A 185 4.12 7.10 3.97
N VAL A 186 3.48 7.05 5.15
CA VAL A 186 2.23 6.34 5.43
C VAL A 186 1.15 7.36 5.77
N PRO A 187 0.08 7.52 4.96
CA PRO A 187 -1.06 8.33 5.36
C PRO A 187 -1.87 7.61 6.45
N ILE A 188 -2.42 8.39 7.38
CA ILE A 188 -3.36 7.94 8.41
C ILE A 188 -4.59 8.83 8.29
N VAL A 189 -5.65 8.31 7.69
CA VAL A 189 -6.90 9.04 7.48
C VAL A 189 -7.67 9.08 8.80
N HIS A 190 -8.01 10.28 9.29
CA HIS A 190 -8.69 10.48 10.56
C HIS A 190 -9.80 11.54 10.45
N ASN A 191 -11.02 11.18 10.86
CA ASN A 191 -12.23 12.02 10.77
C ASN A 191 -12.46 12.63 9.37
N THR A 192 -12.04 11.92 8.31
CA THR A 192 -12.21 12.29 6.91
C THR A 192 -12.18 11.03 6.03
N THR A 193 -12.09 11.15 4.70
CA THR A 193 -12.10 9.99 3.78
C THR A 193 -10.96 10.05 2.77
N TYR A 194 -10.59 8.88 2.22
CA TYR A 194 -9.66 8.79 1.08
C TYR A 194 -10.14 9.54 -0.17
N GLU A 195 -11.46 9.75 -0.34
CA GLU A 195 -12.00 10.56 -1.42
C GLU A 195 -11.74 12.06 -1.20
N ALA A 196 -11.95 12.55 0.03
CA ALA A 196 -11.62 13.92 0.41
C ALA A 196 -10.12 14.19 0.28
N LEU A 197 -9.27 13.23 0.66
CA LEU A 197 -7.82 13.27 0.40
C LEU A 197 -7.51 13.28 -1.09
N ARG A 198 -8.16 12.44 -1.91
CA ARG A 198 -7.91 12.37 -3.36
C ARG A 198 -8.25 13.66 -4.10
N ASN A 199 -9.28 14.37 -3.64
CA ASN A 199 -9.68 15.66 -4.22
C ASN A 199 -8.68 16.80 -3.92
N VAL A 200 -7.84 16.65 -2.88
CA VAL A 200 -6.86 17.66 -2.45
C VAL A 200 -5.43 17.28 -2.83
N SER A 201 -5.08 15.99 -2.74
CA SER A 201 -3.80 15.42 -3.15
C SER A 201 -3.98 14.00 -3.70
N PRO A 202 -4.15 13.84 -5.02
CA PRO A 202 -4.22 12.54 -5.67
C PRO A 202 -2.99 11.67 -5.40
N LEU A 203 -1.82 12.30 -5.20
CA LEU A 203 -0.56 11.63 -4.91
C LEU A 203 -0.54 10.99 -3.52
N LEU A 204 -0.97 11.70 -2.46
CA LEU A 204 -1.12 11.08 -1.14
C LEU A 204 -2.21 10.00 -1.16
N ALA A 205 -3.35 10.24 -1.81
CA ALA A 205 -4.42 9.27 -1.98
C ALA A 205 -4.08 8.07 -2.90
N SER A 206 -2.90 8.05 -3.54
CA SER A 206 -2.38 6.89 -4.27
C SER A 206 -1.76 5.84 -3.35
N ARG A 207 -1.51 6.18 -2.07
CA ARG A 207 -0.90 5.30 -1.08
C ARG A 207 -1.94 4.79 -0.11
N THR A 208 -2.16 3.47 -0.11
CA THR A 208 -2.99 2.77 0.87
C THR A 208 -2.29 2.80 2.23
N GLY A 209 -2.76 3.67 3.13
CA GLY A 209 -2.25 3.78 4.50
C GLY A 209 -3.18 3.08 5.49
N LEU A 210 -3.39 3.73 6.64
CA LEU A 210 -4.32 3.30 7.68
C LEU A 210 -5.51 4.29 7.76
N ASP A 211 -6.64 3.84 8.30
CA ASP A 211 -7.86 4.64 8.40
C ASP A 211 -8.48 4.46 9.79
N THR A 212 -8.74 5.56 10.50
CA THR A 212 -9.31 5.48 11.86
C THR A 212 -10.82 5.18 11.88
N THR A 213 -11.43 4.94 10.71
CA THR A 213 -12.80 4.42 10.60
C THR A 213 -12.83 2.89 10.48
N GLU A 214 -11.74 2.25 10.07
CA GLU A 214 -11.56 0.78 10.08
C GLU A 214 -10.93 0.30 11.40
N ASP A 215 -9.88 0.99 11.87
CA ASP A 215 -9.09 0.66 13.06
C ASP A 215 -9.18 1.81 14.10
N SER A 216 -9.19 1.53 15.41
CA SER A 216 -9.08 2.64 16.40
C SER A 216 -7.67 3.25 16.41
N MET A 217 -7.50 4.48 16.91
CA MET A 217 -6.18 5.13 17.08
C MET A 217 -5.16 4.22 17.78
N ALA A 218 -5.58 3.48 18.81
CA ALA A 218 -4.72 2.52 19.53
C ALA A 218 -4.33 1.31 18.66
N VAL A 219 -5.25 0.80 17.82
CA VAL A 219 -4.95 -0.27 16.86
C VAL A 219 -4.02 0.23 15.74
N VAL A 220 -4.21 1.45 15.26
CA VAL A 220 -3.31 2.12 14.30
C VAL A 220 -1.90 2.27 14.89
N ALA A 221 -1.77 2.77 16.12
CA ALA A 221 -0.48 2.88 16.82
C ALA A 221 0.18 1.51 17.04
N ALA A 222 -0.58 0.48 17.40
CA ALA A 222 -0.08 -0.88 17.55
C ALA A 222 0.39 -1.50 16.22
N LYS A 223 -0.35 -1.31 15.11
CA LYS A 223 0.06 -1.72 13.76
C LYS A 223 1.36 -1.03 13.32
N ILE A 224 1.53 0.24 13.69
CA ILE A 224 2.77 1.00 13.44
C ILE A 224 3.92 0.47 14.31
N SER A 225 3.69 0.17 15.59
CA SER A 225 4.69 -0.42 16.49
C SER A 225 5.19 -1.79 15.98
N GLU A 226 4.31 -2.64 15.44
CA GLU A 226 4.74 -3.86 14.74
C GLU A 226 5.49 -3.57 13.44
N LEU A 227 5.06 -2.56 12.67
CA LEU A 227 5.71 -2.19 11.41
C LEU A 227 7.14 -1.71 11.59
N VAL A 228 7.43 -0.95 12.66
CA VAL A 228 8.77 -0.44 12.97
C VAL A 228 9.61 -1.33 13.89
N GLY A 229 8.97 -2.23 14.66
CA GLY A 229 9.65 -3.11 15.61
C GLY A 229 10.56 -4.13 14.93
N LEU A 230 11.85 -4.11 15.29
CA LEU A 230 12.89 -5.03 14.79
C LEU A 230 13.08 -6.20 15.77
#